data_AF-A0A967N2U2-F1
#
_entry.id   AF-A0A967N2U2-F1
#
_cell.length_a   1.000
_cell.length_b   1.000
_cell.length_c   1.000
_cell.angle_alpha   90.00
_cell.angle_beta   90.00
_cell.angle_gamma   90.00
#
_symmetry.space_group_name_H-M   'P 1'
#
loop_
_entity.id
_entity.type
_entity.pdbx_description
1 polymer ?
#
loop_
_entity_poly.entity_id
_entity_poly.type
_entity_poly.pdbx_seq_one_letter_code
_entity_poly.pdbx_strand_id
1 'polypeptide(L)'
;GGGEVVYRSPRAEDEEPLPGFPTLSRRRDLAANVRGAEILGFTRVGGDDASGGLDDVASHRGIVLVLGDELPDRGPEFGGEAELYAYLGAWPSEAAAGAHFVLPITTFAEQEGTFTNHEGRVQRFWPGLQAPGAARPAWLVLHALAGELRGGTSPRSAGEAFRALAEQVSAYGGLSYAEIGTRGALVNEPAGLKGD
;
A
#
# COMPACT_ATOMS: atom_id res chain seq x y z
N GLY A 1 -8.90 -10.98 -4.76
CA GLY A 1 -9.55 -11.10 -6.08
C GLY A 1 -8.45 -10.96 -7.10
N GLY A 2 -8.34 -11.90 -8.04
CA GLY A 2 -7.15 -12.09 -8.90
C GLY A 2 -6.90 -10.99 -9.94
N GLY A 3 -6.84 -9.72 -9.52
CA GLY A 3 -6.30 -8.61 -10.29
C GLY A 3 -4.81 -8.44 -10.01
N GLU A 4 -4.11 -7.78 -10.92
CA GLU A 4 -2.72 -7.42 -10.75
C GLU A 4 -2.60 -6.17 -9.88
N VAL A 5 -1.63 -6.16 -8.96
CA VAL A 5 -1.32 -4.99 -8.15
C VAL A 5 0.12 -4.62 -8.38
N VAL A 6 0.31 -3.42 -8.95
CA VAL A 6 1.62 -2.81 -9.15
C VAL A 6 1.80 -1.64 -8.20
N TYR A 7 3.05 -1.31 -7.90
CA TYR A 7 3.39 -0.09 -7.17
C TYR A 7 4.63 0.57 -7.75
N ARG A 8 4.71 1.89 -7.57
CA ARG A 8 5.89 2.68 -7.86
C ARG A 8 6.42 3.26 -6.56
N SER A 9 7.73 3.27 -6.41
CA SER A 9 8.39 3.82 -5.24
C SER A 9 9.73 4.41 -5.65
N PRO A 10 9.99 5.68 -5.32
CA PRO A 10 11.27 6.28 -5.64
C PRO A 10 12.38 5.63 -4.81
N ARG A 11 13.58 5.60 -5.38
CA ARG A 11 14.78 5.05 -4.78
C ARG A 11 15.94 6.04 -4.90
N ALA A 12 16.76 6.13 -3.87
CA ALA A 12 18.07 6.75 -3.98
C ALA A 12 19.00 5.88 -4.84
N GLU A 13 20.05 6.48 -5.40
CA GLU A 13 21.08 5.72 -6.13
C GLU A 13 21.85 4.80 -5.18
N ASP A 14 22.31 5.35 -4.05
CA ASP A 14 23.16 4.67 -3.09
C ASP A 14 22.50 4.51 -1.72
N GLU A 15 22.82 3.38 -1.07
CA GLU A 15 22.59 3.18 0.35
C GLU A 15 23.78 3.73 1.14
N GLU A 16 23.53 4.70 2.02
CA GLU A 16 24.56 5.35 2.82
C GLU A 16 24.42 4.96 4.29
N PRO A 17 25.24 4.03 4.82
CA PRO A 17 25.23 3.70 6.23
C PRO A 17 25.75 4.85 7.08
N LEU A 18 25.10 5.09 8.21
CA LEU A 18 25.56 6.02 9.23
C LEU A 18 26.87 5.47 9.83
N PRO A 19 27.96 6.25 9.81
CA PRO A 19 29.23 5.82 10.38
C PRO A 19 29.07 5.36 11.85
N GLY A 20 29.52 4.15 12.15
CA GLY A 20 29.43 3.54 13.48
C GLY A 20 28.10 2.83 13.79
N PHE A 21 27.09 2.95 12.92
CA PHE A 21 25.78 2.31 13.09
C PHE A 21 25.34 1.67 11.76
N PRO A 22 25.90 0.49 11.39
CA PRO A 22 25.68 -0.11 10.07
C PRO A 22 24.21 -0.49 9.79
N THR A 23 23.38 -0.61 10.84
CA THR A 23 21.94 -0.86 10.72
C THR A 23 21.11 0.41 10.55
N LEU A 24 21.71 1.59 10.72
CA LEU A 24 21.10 2.88 10.45
C LEU A 24 21.68 3.41 9.14
N SER A 25 21.01 3.17 8.02
CA SER A 25 21.42 3.68 6.72
C SER A 25 20.34 4.52 6.08
N ARG A 26 20.73 5.54 5.30
CA ARG A 26 19.85 6.11 4.28
C ARG A 26 19.64 5.02 3.25
N ARG A 27 18.49 4.34 3.36
CA ARG A 27 18.17 3.19 2.50
C ARG A 27 17.98 3.63 1.07
N ARG A 28 18.19 2.68 0.17
CA ARG A 28 17.88 2.86 -1.25
C ARG A 28 16.39 3.12 -1.44
N ASP A 29 15.51 2.34 -0.80
CA ASP A 29 14.06 2.57 -0.83
C ASP A 29 13.65 3.74 0.05
N LEU A 30 12.92 4.70 -0.53
CA LEU A 30 12.48 5.90 0.18
C LEU A 30 11.10 5.77 0.84
N ALA A 31 10.31 4.77 0.45
CA ALA A 31 9.02 4.49 1.06
C ALA A 31 9.15 3.53 2.26
N ALA A 32 8.42 3.82 3.33
CA ALA A 32 8.49 3.06 4.58
C ALA A 32 7.98 1.61 4.49
N ASN A 33 7.22 1.28 3.43
CA ASN A 33 6.45 0.02 3.33
C ASN A 33 6.73 -0.79 2.05
N VAL A 34 7.86 -0.56 1.38
CA VAL A 34 8.25 -1.34 0.17
C VAL A 34 8.30 -2.83 0.49
N ARG A 35 8.93 -3.19 1.62
CA ARG A 35 8.99 -4.58 2.08
C ARG A 35 7.60 -5.17 2.32
N GLY A 36 6.65 -4.38 2.82
CA GLY A 36 5.26 -4.79 2.95
C GLY A 36 4.60 -5.10 1.62
N ALA A 37 4.78 -4.24 0.61
CA ALA A 37 4.28 -4.47 -0.74
C ALA A 37 4.85 -5.75 -1.38
N GLU A 38 6.15 -6.00 -1.23
CA GLU A 38 6.80 -7.23 -1.71
C GLU A 38 6.22 -8.48 -1.04
N ILE A 39 6.02 -8.46 0.28
CA ILE A 39 5.45 -9.58 1.03
C ILE A 39 4.00 -9.87 0.58
N LEU A 40 3.26 -8.83 0.21
CA LEU A 40 1.91 -8.95 -0.34
C LEU A 40 1.89 -9.48 -1.79
N GLY A 41 3.06 -9.64 -2.41
CA GLY A 41 3.20 -10.07 -3.80
C GLY A 41 2.93 -8.97 -4.82
N PHE A 42 3.02 -7.69 -4.43
CA PHE A 42 2.85 -6.57 -5.36
C PHE A 42 4.10 -6.42 -6.22
N THR A 43 3.90 -6.09 -7.49
CA THR A 43 5.00 -5.94 -8.45
C THR A 43 5.47 -4.48 -8.49
N ARG A 44 6.76 -4.25 -8.26
CA ARG A 44 7.34 -2.92 -8.49
C ARG A 44 7.43 -2.66 -9.98
N VAL A 45 6.96 -1.51 -10.43
CA VAL A 45 7.12 -1.03 -11.81
C VAL A 45 7.80 0.34 -11.84
N GLY A 46 8.25 0.75 -13.02
CA GLY A 46 8.89 2.05 -13.24
C GLY A 46 10.34 2.18 -12.76
N GLY A 47 10.92 3.35 -13.03
CA GLY A 47 12.27 3.75 -12.68
C GLY A 47 12.46 4.10 -11.19
N ASP A 48 13.67 4.48 -10.83
CA ASP A 48 14.03 4.91 -9.46
C ASP A 48 13.49 6.31 -9.12
N ASP A 49 13.04 7.06 -10.12
CA ASP A 49 12.27 8.30 -9.99
C ASP A 49 10.76 8.08 -9.83
N ALA A 50 10.32 6.81 -9.76
CA ALA A 50 8.91 6.40 -9.74
C ALA A 50 8.12 6.78 -11.01
N SER A 51 8.78 6.92 -12.16
CA SER A 51 8.13 7.11 -13.47
C SER A 51 8.13 5.83 -14.32
N GLY A 52 7.23 5.74 -15.29
CA GLY A 52 7.09 4.64 -16.24
C GLY A 52 6.46 3.37 -15.68
N GLY A 53 6.39 2.34 -16.53
CA GLY A 53 5.91 1.01 -16.16
C GLY A 53 4.40 0.89 -15.96
N LEU A 54 3.63 1.82 -16.53
CA LEU A 54 2.17 1.86 -16.39
C LEU A 54 1.43 1.57 -17.71
N ASP A 55 2.11 1.15 -18.77
CA ASP A 55 1.49 0.95 -20.10
C ASP A 55 0.31 -0.03 -20.06
N ASP A 56 0.47 -1.15 -19.34
CA ASP A 56 -0.57 -2.16 -19.17
C ASP A 56 -1.74 -1.64 -18.31
N VAL A 57 -1.46 -0.79 -17.32
CA VAL A 57 -2.50 -0.16 -16.48
C VAL A 57 -3.26 0.91 -17.26
N ALA A 58 -2.55 1.72 -18.05
CA ALA A 58 -3.12 2.82 -18.81
C ALA A 58 -4.07 2.34 -19.91
N SER A 59 -3.75 1.20 -20.54
CA SER A 59 -4.55 0.53 -21.56
C SER A 59 -5.53 -0.52 -21.00
N HIS A 60 -5.64 -0.64 -19.68
CA HIS A 60 -6.50 -1.64 -19.07
C HIS A 60 -7.98 -1.30 -19.30
N ARG A 61 -8.71 -2.19 -19.98
CA ARG A 61 -10.12 -1.97 -20.34
C ARG A 61 -11.12 -2.26 -19.22
N GLY A 62 -10.70 -2.90 -18.13
CA GLY A 62 -11.56 -3.25 -17.00
C GLY A 62 -11.61 -2.18 -15.90
N ILE A 63 -11.31 -2.59 -14.67
CA ILE A 63 -11.33 -1.71 -13.49
C ILE A 63 -9.89 -1.30 -13.17
N VAL A 64 -9.64 0.01 -13.14
CA VAL A 64 -8.39 0.63 -12.70
C VAL A 64 -8.64 1.35 -11.38
N LEU A 65 -7.93 0.94 -10.34
CA LEU A 65 -7.91 1.62 -9.04
C LEU A 65 -6.53 2.22 -8.82
N VAL A 66 -6.47 3.55 -8.70
CA VAL A 66 -5.23 4.26 -8.36
C VAL A 66 -5.31 4.73 -6.92
N LEU A 67 -4.35 4.29 -6.10
CA LEU A 67 -4.30 4.58 -4.68
C LEU A 67 -3.09 5.45 -4.36
N GLY A 68 -3.31 6.74 -4.13
CA GLY A 68 -2.31 7.68 -3.62
C GLY A 68 -1.12 7.99 -4.53
N ASP A 69 -1.04 7.38 -5.72
CA ASP A 69 -0.02 7.71 -6.72
C ASP A 69 -0.43 8.99 -7.47
N GLU A 70 0.50 9.93 -7.61
CA GLU A 70 0.27 11.21 -8.30
C GLU A 70 0.32 11.07 -9.82
N LEU A 71 0.83 9.95 -10.33
CA LEU A 71 0.94 9.68 -11.76
C LEU A 71 1.61 10.82 -12.55
N PRO A 72 2.79 11.34 -12.13
CA PRO A 72 3.37 12.58 -12.65
C PRO A 72 3.72 12.54 -14.15
N ASP A 73 3.92 11.33 -14.68
CA ASP A 73 4.33 11.01 -16.04
C ASP A 73 3.19 10.39 -16.87
N ARG A 74 1.95 10.44 -16.39
CA ARG A 74 0.81 9.87 -17.12
C ARG A 74 0.57 10.58 -18.45
N GLY A 75 0.17 9.79 -19.44
CA GLY A 75 -0.43 10.32 -20.65
C GLY A 75 -1.76 11.03 -20.35
N PRO A 76 -2.20 11.96 -21.23
CA PRO A 76 -3.49 12.64 -21.08
C PRO A 76 -4.68 11.66 -21.14
N GLU A 77 -4.51 10.51 -21.78
CA GLU A 77 -5.53 9.47 -21.96
C GLU A 77 -5.48 8.37 -20.89
N PHE A 78 -4.66 8.52 -19.84
CA PHE A 78 -4.55 7.50 -18.79
C PHE A 78 -5.92 7.14 -18.19
N GLY A 79 -6.26 5.85 -18.19
CA GLY A 79 -7.54 5.35 -17.70
C GLY A 79 -8.72 5.60 -18.65
N GLY A 80 -8.50 6.18 -19.83
CA GLY A 80 -9.56 6.47 -20.82
C GLY A 80 -10.15 5.21 -21.46
N GLU A 81 -9.43 4.11 -21.47
CA GLU A 81 -9.92 2.81 -21.95
C GLU A 81 -10.66 2.00 -20.87
N ALA A 82 -10.51 2.38 -19.58
CA ALA A 82 -11.06 1.63 -18.46
C ALA A 82 -12.58 1.77 -18.37
N GLU A 83 -13.28 0.64 -18.23
CA GLU A 83 -14.70 0.61 -17.86
C GLU A 83 -14.97 1.33 -16.53
N LEU A 84 -14.01 1.27 -15.60
CA LEU A 84 -14.05 2.01 -14.34
C LEU A 84 -12.64 2.42 -13.92
N TYR A 85 -12.33 3.69 -14.10
CA TYR A 85 -11.22 4.35 -13.41
C TYR A 85 -11.68 5.05 -12.12
N ALA A 86 -11.18 4.63 -10.96
CA ALA A 86 -11.39 5.31 -9.68
C ALA A 86 -10.06 5.72 -9.01
N TYR A 87 -10.01 6.95 -8.52
CA TYR A 87 -8.86 7.53 -7.83
C TYR A 87 -9.14 7.67 -6.33
N LEU A 88 -8.25 7.12 -5.49
CA LEU A 88 -8.27 7.24 -4.05
C LEU A 88 -7.08 8.10 -3.62
N GLY A 89 -7.32 9.33 -3.13
CA GLY A 89 -6.25 10.27 -2.79
C GLY A 89 -6.56 11.12 -1.56
N ALA A 90 -5.50 11.57 -0.88
CA ALA A 90 -5.60 12.46 0.28
C ALA A 90 -5.52 13.95 -0.10
N TRP A 91 -5.05 14.25 -1.31
CA TRP A 91 -4.83 15.60 -1.80
C TRP A 91 -5.41 15.75 -3.21
N PRO A 92 -5.75 16.98 -3.66
CA PRO A 92 -6.02 17.24 -5.06
C PRO A 92 -4.82 16.79 -5.92
N SER A 93 -5.10 16.04 -6.99
CA SER A 93 -4.06 15.49 -7.86
C SER A 93 -4.54 15.48 -9.31
N GLU A 94 -3.62 15.74 -10.24
CA GLU A 94 -3.85 15.56 -11.67
C GLU A 94 -4.15 14.11 -12.03
N ALA A 95 -3.74 13.12 -11.21
CA ALA A 95 -4.13 11.73 -11.38
C ALA A 95 -5.66 11.55 -11.36
N ALA A 96 -6.38 12.38 -10.61
CA ALA A 96 -7.84 12.30 -10.53
C ALA A 96 -8.55 12.76 -11.83
N ALA A 97 -7.83 13.42 -12.74
CA ALA A 97 -8.41 13.86 -14.01
C ALA A 97 -8.82 12.63 -14.85
N GLY A 98 -10.06 12.66 -15.36
CA GLY A 98 -10.63 11.54 -16.11
C GLY A 98 -11.12 10.38 -15.25
N ALA A 99 -10.93 10.40 -13.92
CA ALA A 99 -11.50 9.38 -13.04
C ALA A 99 -13.03 9.51 -12.97
N HIS A 100 -13.72 8.38 -13.02
CA HIS A 100 -15.17 8.31 -12.84
C HIS A 100 -15.56 8.62 -11.39
N PHE A 101 -14.70 8.23 -10.44
CA PHE A 101 -14.87 8.51 -9.02
C PHE A 101 -13.56 8.97 -8.39
N VAL A 102 -13.68 9.97 -7.52
CA VAL A 102 -12.60 10.46 -6.67
C VAL A 102 -13.02 10.23 -5.23
N LEU A 103 -12.33 9.33 -4.54
CA LEU A 103 -12.66 8.94 -3.17
C LEU A 103 -11.60 9.51 -2.21
N PRO A 104 -11.98 10.45 -1.32
CA PRO A 104 -11.03 11.05 -0.39
C PRO A 104 -10.60 10.02 0.65
N ILE A 105 -9.29 9.85 0.80
CA ILE A 105 -8.70 8.98 1.82
C ILE A 105 -7.85 9.75 2.81
N THR A 106 -7.68 9.20 4.01
CA THR A 106 -6.80 9.77 5.04
C THR A 106 -5.33 9.50 4.77
N THR A 107 -4.47 10.38 5.26
CA THR A 107 -3.02 10.15 5.35
C THR A 107 -2.68 9.25 6.55
N PHE A 108 -1.41 8.79 6.63
CA PHE A 108 -0.94 8.04 7.79
C PHE A 108 -1.08 8.80 9.12
N ALA A 109 -1.06 10.14 9.07
CA ALA A 109 -1.17 10.98 10.27
C ALA A 109 -2.60 11.02 10.83
N GLU A 110 -3.60 10.61 10.06
CA GLU A 110 -5.03 10.75 10.36
C GLU A 110 -5.73 9.41 10.61
N GLN A 111 -5.00 8.30 10.50
CA GLN A 111 -5.54 6.95 10.65
C GLN A 111 -4.66 6.07 11.52
N GLU A 112 -5.24 4.97 12.00
CA GLU A 112 -4.47 3.85 12.57
C GLU A 112 -4.16 2.84 11.48
N GLY A 113 -3.00 2.20 11.55
CA GLY A 113 -2.60 1.16 10.61
C GLY A 113 -1.28 0.51 10.97
N THR A 114 -0.77 -0.29 10.03
CA THR A 114 0.54 -0.92 10.12
C THR A 114 1.36 -0.67 8.86
N PHE A 115 2.68 -0.64 9.00
CA PHE A 115 3.61 -0.78 7.89
C PHE A 115 4.68 -1.81 8.25
N THR A 116 5.28 -2.43 7.25
CA THR A 116 6.38 -3.38 7.37
C THR A 116 7.64 -2.72 6.86
N ASN A 117 8.56 -2.44 7.78
CA ASN A 117 9.82 -1.79 7.45
C ASN A 117 10.75 -2.73 6.65
N HIS A 118 11.90 -2.20 6.22
CA HIS A 118 12.87 -2.95 5.41
C HIS A 118 13.40 -4.24 6.06
N GLU A 119 13.44 -4.33 7.39
CA GLU A 119 13.87 -5.53 8.13
C GLU A 119 12.76 -6.58 8.25
N GLY A 120 11.57 -6.31 7.69
CA GLY A 120 10.40 -7.14 7.90
C GLY A 120 9.74 -6.91 9.27
N ARG A 121 10.05 -5.81 9.97
CA ARG A 121 9.36 -5.45 11.22
C ARG A 121 8.05 -4.73 10.91
N VAL A 122 6.95 -5.37 11.28
CA VAL A 122 5.61 -4.79 11.30
C VAL A 122 5.52 -3.82 12.47
N GLN A 123 5.14 -2.58 12.19
CA GLN A 123 4.99 -1.53 13.19
C GLN A 123 3.60 -0.90 13.08
N ARG A 124 3.01 -0.61 14.23
CA ARG A 124 1.75 0.14 14.32
C ARG A 124 2.03 1.63 14.30
N PHE A 125 1.10 2.37 13.70
CA PHE A 125 1.00 3.81 13.83
C PHE A 125 -0.42 4.20 14.24
N TRP A 126 -0.53 5.35 14.90
CA TRP A 126 -1.77 5.88 15.45
C TRP A 126 -2.08 7.25 14.83
N PRO A 127 -3.37 7.63 14.76
CA PRO A 127 -3.74 8.95 14.29
C PRO A 127 -3.20 10.02 15.24
N GLY A 128 -2.40 10.93 14.69
CA GLY A 128 -2.00 12.17 15.36
C GLY A 128 -2.94 13.34 15.06
N LEU A 129 -3.71 13.24 13.98
CA LEU A 129 -4.66 14.24 13.48
C LEU A 129 -6.05 13.62 13.29
N GLN A 130 -7.06 14.47 13.22
CA GLN A 130 -8.41 14.05 12.85
C GLN A 130 -8.56 13.98 11.33
N ALA A 131 -9.29 12.99 10.85
CA ALA A 131 -9.60 12.86 9.43
C ALA A 131 -10.38 14.10 8.92
N PRO A 132 -9.94 14.73 7.82
CA PRO A 132 -10.61 15.90 7.29
C PRO A 132 -11.92 15.53 6.59
N GLY A 133 -13.01 16.20 6.97
CA GLY A 133 -14.31 16.08 6.32
C GLY A 133 -14.79 14.63 6.15
N ALA A 134 -14.96 14.22 4.89
CA ALA A 134 -15.44 12.88 4.54
C ALA A 134 -14.32 11.86 4.30
N ALA A 135 -13.04 12.24 4.46
CA ALA A 135 -11.92 11.33 4.24
C ALA A 135 -11.97 10.12 5.19
N ARG A 136 -11.67 8.93 4.67
CA ARG A 136 -11.62 7.68 5.45
C ARG A 136 -10.36 6.88 5.10
N PRO A 137 -9.90 5.97 5.98
CA PRO A 137 -8.77 5.12 5.65
C PRO A 137 -9.01 4.30 4.39
N ALA A 138 -8.00 4.20 3.51
CA ALA A 138 -8.13 3.47 2.25
C ALA A 138 -8.57 2.02 2.45
N TRP A 139 -8.09 1.35 3.51
CA TRP A 139 -8.52 -0.01 3.85
C TRP A 139 -10.03 -0.06 4.13
N LEU A 140 -10.61 0.95 4.80
CA LEU A 140 -12.03 0.98 5.12
C LEU A 140 -12.86 1.21 3.86
N VAL A 141 -12.43 2.15 3.00
CA VAL A 141 -13.09 2.42 1.71
C VAL A 141 -13.10 1.16 0.83
N LEU A 142 -11.95 0.51 0.65
CA LEU A 142 -11.82 -0.68 -0.18
C LEU A 142 -12.61 -1.87 0.39
N HIS A 143 -12.60 -2.06 1.71
CA HIS A 143 -13.42 -3.12 2.34
C HIS A 143 -14.91 -2.84 2.28
N ALA A 144 -15.35 -1.59 2.34
CA ALA A 144 -16.76 -1.24 2.15
C ALA A 144 -17.19 -1.56 0.71
N LEU A 145 -16.40 -1.15 -0.29
CA LEU A 145 -16.66 -1.48 -1.70
C LEU A 145 -16.68 -2.99 -1.94
N ALA A 146 -15.72 -3.73 -1.39
CA ALA A 146 -15.69 -5.18 -1.50
C ALA A 146 -16.90 -5.85 -0.82
N GLY A 147 -17.35 -5.32 0.32
CA GLY A 147 -18.54 -5.79 1.04
C GLY A 147 -19.82 -5.62 0.24
N GLU A 148 -20.00 -4.46 -0.39
CA GLU A 148 -21.16 -4.20 -1.28
C GLU A 148 -21.15 -5.12 -2.51
N LEU A 149 -19.98 -5.39 -3.10
CA LEU A 149 -19.86 -6.20 -4.31
C LEU A 149 -20.01 -7.71 -4.07
N ARG A 150 -19.49 -8.21 -2.95
CA ARG A 150 -19.37 -9.67 -2.70
C ARG A 150 -20.33 -10.17 -1.62
N GLY A 151 -20.94 -9.27 -0.87
CA GLY A 151 -21.52 -9.58 0.42
C GLY A 151 -20.45 -9.93 1.45
N GLY A 152 -20.71 -9.62 2.73
CA GLY A 152 -19.82 -9.99 3.83
C GLY A 152 -19.67 -8.90 4.88
N THR A 153 -18.94 -9.21 5.93
CA THR A 153 -18.63 -8.26 7.00
C THR A 153 -17.33 -7.54 6.71
N SER A 154 -17.37 -6.21 6.59
CA SER A 154 -16.18 -5.38 6.55
C SER A 154 -15.55 -5.24 7.95
N PRO A 155 -14.21 -5.21 8.06
CA PRO A 155 -13.55 -4.93 9.33
C PRO A 155 -13.98 -3.57 9.87
N ARG A 156 -14.19 -3.51 11.19
CA ARG A 156 -14.65 -2.32 11.92
C ARG A 156 -13.50 -1.51 12.52
N SER A 157 -12.29 -2.04 12.46
CA SER A 157 -11.08 -1.37 12.97
C SER A 157 -9.85 -1.78 12.16
N ALA A 158 -8.78 -1.00 12.26
CA ALA A 158 -7.51 -1.31 11.63
C ALA A 158 -6.92 -2.65 12.13
N GLY A 159 -7.15 -2.99 13.41
CA GLY A 159 -6.75 -4.28 13.97
C GLY A 159 -7.53 -5.47 13.40
N GLU A 160 -8.82 -5.29 13.09
CA GLU A 160 -9.59 -6.31 12.38
C GLU A 160 -9.16 -6.45 10.92
N ALA A 161 -8.87 -5.32 10.24
CA ALA A 161 -8.34 -5.34 8.88
C ALA A 161 -6.98 -6.04 8.82
N PHE A 162 -6.08 -5.77 9.77
CA PHE A 162 -4.80 -6.45 9.86
C PHE A 162 -4.95 -7.94 10.16
N ARG A 163 -5.91 -8.34 11.01
CA ARG A 163 -6.18 -9.76 11.26
C ARG A 163 -6.64 -10.49 9.99
N ALA A 164 -7.55 -9.87 9.22
CA ALA A 164 -7.98 -10.42 7.94
C ALA A 164 -6.82 -10.55 6.94
N LEU A 165 -5.88 -9.61 6.96
CA LEU A 165 -4.62 -9.72 6.21
C LEU A 165 -3.77 -10.89 6.69
N ALA A 166 -3.56 -11.02 8.00
CA ALA A 166 -2.76 -12.08 8.61
C ALA A 166 -3.30 -13.49 8.38
N GLU A 167 -4.62 -13.63 8.22
CA GLU A 167 -5.28 -14.88 7.84
C GLU A 167 -5.01 -15.28 6.38
N GLN A 168 -4.73 -14.32 5.50
CA GLN A 168 -4.53 -14.56 4.06
C GLN A 168 -3.05 -14.62 3.65
N VAL A 169 -2.17 -13.94 4.39
CA VAL A 169 -0.76 -13.79 4.04
C VAL A 169 0.08 -14.40 5.14
N SER A 170 0.66 -15.57 4.85
CA SER A 170 1.37 -16.42 5.82
C SER A 170 2.52 -15.71 6.55
N ALA A 171 3.19 -14.77 5.90
CA ALA A 171 4.23 -13.94 6.51
C ALA A 171 3.72 -13.13 7.72
N TYR A 172 2.43 -12.77 7.75
CA TYR A 172 1.80 -12.08 8.87
C TYR A 172 1.05 -13.03 9.82
N GLY A 173 1.04 -14.34 9.55
CA GLY A 173 0.29 -15.34 10.30
C GLY A 173 0.61 -15.32 11.80
N GLY A 174 -0.43 -15.35 12.64
CA GLY A 174 -0.27 -15.28 14.10
C GLY A 174 0.07 -13.89 14.65
N LEU A 175 0.24 -12.86 13.80
CA LEU A 175 0.34 -11.49 14.27
C LEU A 175 -1.05 -10.86 14.40
N SER A 176 -1.29 -10.17 15.51
CA SER A 176 -2.36 -9.20 15.69
C SER A 176 -1.78 -7.91 16.28
N TYR A 177 -2.62 -6.90 16.47
CA TYR A 177 -2.21 -5.66 17.11
C TYR A 177 -1.67 -5.84 18.54
N ALA A 178 -2.07 -6.92 19.22
CA ALA A 178 -1.53 -7.29 20.52
C ALA A 178 -0.10 -7.82 20.41
N GLU A 179 0.17 -8.77 19.50
CA GLU A 179 1.54 -9.30 19.27
C GLU A 179 2.48 -8.23 18.72
N ILE A 180 2.01 -7.36 17.82
CA ILE A 180 2.84 -6.27 17.27
C ILE A 180 3.22 -5.28 18.38
N GLY A 181 2.29 -4.97 19.29
CA GLY A 181 2.52 -4.07 20.41
C GLY A 181 3.05 -2.70 19.99
N THR A 182 3.81 -2.05 20.88
CA THR A 182 4.41 -0.72 20.64
C THR A 182 5.82 -0.78 20.06
N ARG A 183 6.47 -1.95 20.08
CA ARG A 183 7.85 -2.14 19.58
C ARG A 183 7.91 -2.76 18.18
N GLY A 184 6.76 -3.14 17.64
CA GLY A 184 6.68 -3.90 16.40
C GLY A 184 7.05 -5.37 16.58
N ALA A 185 6.69 -6.19 15.61
CA ALA A 185 7.01 -7.62 15.53
C ALA A 185 7.61 -7.94 14.16
N LEU A 186 8.50 -8.93 14.09
CA LEU A 186 9.00 -9.41 12.81
C LEU A 186 7.93 -10.27 12.13
N VAL A 187 7.86 -10.20 10.80
CA VAL A 187 7.12 -11.16 9.99
C VAL A 187 7.70 -12.57 10.14
N ASN A 188 6.88 -13.57 9.86
CA ASN A 188 7.35 -14.94 9.72
C ASN A 188 8.18 -15.04 8.44
N GLU A 189 9.43 -15.49 8.57
CA GLU A 189 10.19 -15.88 7.40
C GLU A 189 9.65 -17.23 6.87
N PRO A 190 9.52 -17.41 5.55
CA PRO A 190 9.21 -18.72 5.00
C PRO A 190 10.24 -19.72 5.52
N ALA A 191 9.80 -20.84 6.09
CA ALA A 191 10.69 -21.94 6.41
C ALA A 191 11.28 -22.47 5.10
N GLY A 192 12.48 -22.00 4.73
CA GLY A 192 13.24 -22.57 3.64
C GLY A 192 13.66 -23.97 4.03
N LEU A 193 12.85 -24.98 3.73
CA LEU A 193 13.32 -26.35 3.70
C LEU A 193 14.37 -26.42 2.58
N LYS A 194 15.64 -26.35 2.96
CA LYS A 194 16.73 -26.73 2.06
C LYS A 194 16.61 -28.24 1.83
N GLY A 195 16.08 -28.62 0.67
CA GLY A 195 16.14 -29.99 0.15
C GLY A 195 14.78 -30.48 -0.35
N ASP A 196 14.68 -30.66 -1.67
CA ASP A 196 14.62 -31.97 -2.31
C ASP A 196 15.42 -31.93 -3.61
#